data_AF-A0A9K3DYP5-F1
#
_entry.id   AF-A0A9K3DYP5-F1
#
_cell.length_a   1.000
_cell.length_b   1.000
_cell.length_c   1.000
_cell.angle_alpha   90.00
_cell.angle_beta   90.00
_cell.angle_gamma   90.00
#
_symmetry.space_group_name_H-M   'P 1'
#
loop_
_entity.id
_entity.type
_entity.pdbx_description
1 polymer ?
#
loop_
_entity_poly.entity_id
_entity_poly.type
_entity_poly.pdbx_seq_one_letter_code
_entity_poly.pdbx_strand_id
1 'polypeptide(L)' 'MIEITEQQEISNSKAPKEALTWEDLTKMKYTWRVATELTRINPPVALSFRRAKQDIEYGGFIIPKGWQVSQVLVDNQTK' A
#
# COMPACT_ATOMS: atom_id res chain seq x y z
N MET A 1 -18.59 10.72 -9.35
CA MET A 1 -19.94 10.52 -8.75
C MET A 1 -19.85 9.77 -7.43
N ILE A 2 -19.27 8.56 -7.36
CA ILE A 2 -19.20 7.76 -6.10
C ILE A 2 -18.41 8.46 -4.97
N GLU A 3 -17.26 9.05 -5.27
CA GLU A 3 -16.45 9.77 -4.28
C GLU A 3 -17.20 10.96 -3.63
N ILE A 4 -17.86 11.77 -4.45
CA ILE A 4 -18.60 12.95 -3.98
C ILE A 4 -19.76 12.53 -3.08
N THR A 5 -20.47 11.46 -3.44
CA THR A 5 -21.55 10.91 -2.61
C THR A 5 -21.04 10.42 -1.26
N GLU A 6 -19.93 9.66 -1.25
CA GLU A 6 -19.31 9.16 -0.01
C GLU A 6 -18.87 10.30 0.92
N GLN A 7 -18.20 11.32 0.38
CA GLN A 7 -17.76 12.48 1.15
C GLN A 7 -18.94 13.30 1.69
N GLN A 8 -20.01 13.44 0.90
CA GLN A 8 -21.21 14.16 1.31
C GLN A 8 -21.96 13.42 2.42
N GLU A 9 -22.08 12.10 2.35
CA GLU A 9 -22.71 11.30 3.41
C GLU A 9 -21.99 11.48 4.75
N ILE A 10 -20.65 11.45 4.74
CA ILE A 10 -19.86 11.68 5.96
C ILE A 10 -20.02 13.13 6.44
N SER A 11 -19.92 14.11 5.54
CA SER A 11 -20.10 15.53 5.90
C SER A 11 -21.48 15.81 6.49
N ASN A 12 -22.54 15.17 5.99
CA ASN A 12 -23.90 15.35 6.48
C ASN A 12 -24.12 14.74 7.87
N SER A 13 -23.34 13.72 8.23
CA SER A 13 -23.40 13.09 9.56
C SER A 13 -22.70 13.89 10.65
N LYS A 14 -22.05 15.01 10.29
CA LYS A 14 -21.17 15.81 11.15
C LYS A 14 -21.74 17.18 11.46
N ALA A 15 -21.49 17.67 12.67
CA ALA A 15 -21.80 19.04 13.02
C ALA A 15 -20.87 20.03 12.29
N PRO A 16 -21.28 21.29 12.07
CA PRO A 16 -20.41 22.30 11.48
C PRO A 16 -19.10 22.44 12.27
N LYS A 17 -17.96 22.34 11.57
CA LYS A 17 -16.59 22.38 12.13
C LYS A 17 -16.18 21.17 12.98
N GLU A 18 -16.97 20.10 13.00
CA GLU A 18 -16.53 18.83 13.58
C GLU A 18 -15.44 18.21 12.71
N ALA A 19 -14.36 17.73 13.34
CA ALA A 19 -13.26 17.08 12.63
C ALA A 19 -13.63 15.63 12.24
N LEU A 20 -12.97 15.12 11.20
CA LEU A 20 -13.04 13.70 10.86
C LEU A 20 -12.45 12.86 11.99
N THR A 21 -13.18 11.82 12.37
CA THR A 21 -12.76 10.82 13.35
C THR A 21 -12.27 9.55 12.64
N TRP A 22 -11.61 8.66 13.38
CA TRP A 22 -11.22 7.36 12.87
C TRP A 22 -12.41 6.53 12.38
N GLU A 23 -13.57 6.64 13.03
CA GLU A 23 -14.78 5.93 12.61
C GLU A 23 -15.25 6.40 11.23
N ASP A 24 -15.15 7.69 10.93
CA ASP A 24 -15.51 8.25 9.63
C ASP A 24 -14.57 7.76 8.53
N LEU A 25 -13.27 7.72 8.82
CA LEU A 25 -12.27 7.19 7.88
C LEU A 25 -12.54 5.71 7.54
N THR A 26 -13.03 4.91 8.49
CA THR A 26 -13.41 3.52 8.20
C THR A 26 -14.64 3.38 7.29
N LYS A 27 -15.47 4.43 7.20
CA LYS A 27 -16.64 4.47 6.31
C LYS A 27 -16.27 4.91 4.88
N MET A 28 -15.12 5.56 4.68
CA MET A 28 -14.57 5.99 3.38
C MET A 28 -13.95 4.83 2.56
N LYS A 29 -14.78 3.86 2.18
CA LYS A 29 -14.34 2.65 1.47
C LYS A 29 -13.78 2.93 0.09
N TYR A 30 -14.37 3.87 -0.65
CA TYR A 30 -13.91 4.21 -2.00
C TYR A 30 -12.57 4.94 -1.93
N THR A 31 -12.45 5.96 -1.09
CA THR A 31 -11.16 6.64 -0.86
C THR A 31 -10.06 5.66 -0.45
N TRP A 32 -10.35 4.72 0.45
CA TRP A 32 -9.36 3.70 0.85
C TRP A 32 -8.90 2.81 -0.31
N ARG A 33 -9.83 2.41 -1.20
CA ARG A 33 -9.48 1.65 -2.42
C ARG A 33 -8.60 2.46 -3.34
N VAL A 34 -8.89 3.75 -3.54
CA VAL A 34 -8.05 4.64 -4.36
C VAL A 34 -6.65 4.77 -3.76
N ALA A 35 -6.53 4.99 -2.45
CA ALA A 35 -5.23 5.07 -1.78
C ALA A 35 -4.43 3.76 -1.89
N THR A 36 -5.11 2.62 -1.79
CA THR A 36 -4.48 1.31 -1.95
C THR A 36 -4.01 1.10 -3.39
N GLU A 37 -4.83 1.47 -4.37
CA GLU A 37 -4.49 1.35 -5.79
C GLU A 37 -3.33 2.27 -6.18
N LEU A 38 -3.30 3.48 -5.62
CA LEU A 38 -2.18 4.40 -5.77
C LEU A 38 -0.89 3.79 -5.23
N THR A 39 -0.94 3.13 -4.06
CA THR A 39 0.21 2.46 -3.47
C THR A 39 0.65 1.23 -4.27
N ARG A 40 -0.28 0.53 -4.94
CA ARG A 40 0.00 -0.59 -5.85
C ARG A 40 0.76 -0.12 -7.09
N ILE A 41 0.38 1.03 -7.64
CA ILE A 41 1.01 1.61 -8.84
C ILE A 41 2.34 2.28 -8.49
N ASN A 42 2.37 3.04 -7.41
CA ASN A 42 3.54 3.80 -6.97
C ASN A 42 3.82 3.51 -5.49
N PRO A 43 4.49 2.38 -5.19
CA PRO A 43 4.83 2.06 -3.83
C PRO A 43 5.80 3.12 -3.27
N PRO A 44 5.56 3.65 -2.06
CA PRO A 44 6.42 4.67 -1.46
C PRO A 44 7.84 4.15 -1.15
N VAL A 45 8.00 2.81 -1.08
CA VAL A 45 9.29 2.14 -0.92
C VAL A 45 9.63 1.42 -2.22
N ALA A 46 10.67 1.89 -2.92
CA ALA A 46 11.09 1.32 -4.19
C ALA A 46 11.91 0.02 -4.05
N LEU A 47 12.65 -0.11 -2.94
CA LEU A 47 13.64 -1.17 -2.74
C LEU A 47 13.62 -1.64 -1.29
N SER A 48 13.66 -2.94 -1.07
CA SER A 48 13.86 -3.52 0.26
C SER A 48 14.97 -4.56 0.25
N PHE A 49 15.73 -4.63 1.34
CA PHE A 49 16.83 -5.57 1.50
C PHE A 49 16.49 -6.63 2.55
N ARG A 50 16.94 -7.86 2.30
CA ARG A 50 16.86 -8.99 3.21
C ARG A 50 18.19 -9.73 3.20
N ARG A 51 18.57 -10.35 4.33
CA ARG A 51 19.76 -11.22 4.41
C ARG A 51 19.34 -12.65 4.67
N ALA A 52 19.85 -13.58 3.87
CA ALA A 52 19.64 -15.01 4.06
C ALA A 52 20.29 -15.46 5.38
N LYS A 53 19.47 -15.93 6.33
CA LYS A 53 19.96 -16.44 7.63
C LYS A 53 20.48 -17.88 7.54
N GLN A 54 20.06 -18.59 6.51
CA GLN A 54 20.42 -19.96 6.17
C GLN A 54 20.32 -20.12 4.64
N ASP A 55 20.74 -21.26 4.13
CA ASP A 55 20.56 -21.60 2.73
C ASP A 55 19.06 -21.77 2.42
N ILE A 56 18.58 -21.16 1.34
CA ILE A 56 17.17 -21.17 0.92
C ILE A 56 17.08 -21.68 -0.51
N GLU A 57 16.24 -22.69 -0.75
CA GLU A 57 15.90 -23.12 -2.11
C GLU A 57 14.75 -22.27 -2.66
N TYR A 58 14.96 -21.66 -3.82
CA TYR A 58 13.96 -20.83 -4.50
C TYR A 58 14.06 -21.01 -6.01
N GLY A 59 12.96 -21.46 -6.64
CA GLY A 59 12.89 -21.61 -8.11
C GLY A 59 13.92 -22.57 -8.71
N GLY A 60 14.36 -23.59 -7.95
CA GLY A 60 15.41 -24.54 -8.36
C GLY A 60 16.84 -24.06 -8.13
N PHE A 61 17.03 -22.88 -7.52
CA PHE A 61 18.33 -22.35 -7.13
C PHE A 61 18.50 -22.35 -5.61
N ILE A 62 19.75 -22.43 -5.14
CA ILE A 62 20.09 -22.29 -3.72
C ILE A 62 20.66 -20.89 -3.48
N ILE A 63 20.01 -20.10 -2.62
CA ILE A 63 20.49 -18.82 -2.12
C ILE A 63 21.29 -19.10 -0.84
N PRO A 64 22.63 -18.90 -0.83
CA PRO A 64 23.44 -19.24 0.33
C PRO A 64 23.20 -18.32 1.53
N LYS A 65 23.44 -18.84 2.73
CA LYS A 65 23.49 -18.09 3.98
C LYS A 65 24.44 -16.90 3.85
N GLY A 66 23.99 -15.75 4.35
CA GLY A 66 24.75 -14.50 4.37
C GLY A 66 24.51 -13.59 3.17
N TRP A 67 23.91 -14.09 2.09
CA TRP A 67 23.62 -13.27 0.92
C TRP A 67 22.59 -12.18 1.20
N GLN A 68 22.81 -10.99 0.65
CA GLN A 68 21.86 -9.88 0.69
C GLN A 68 21.01 -9.90 -0.57
N VAL A 69 19.73 -10.17 -0.40
CA VAL A 69 18.73 -10.19 -1.46
C VAL A 69 18.03 -8.84 -1.48
N SER A 70 18.01 -8.20 -2.65
CA SER A 70 17.28 -6.97 -2.89
C SER A 70 15.96 -7.28 -3.61
N GLN A 71 14.84 -6.95 -2.99
CA GLN A 71 13.53 -7.00 -3.63
C GLN A 71 13.18 -5.61 -4.15
N VAL A 72 13.08 -5.50 -5.47
CA VAL A 72 12.58 -4.30 -6.13
C VAL A 72 11.05 -4.38 -6.13
N LEU A 73 10.40 -3.33 -5.66
CA LEU A 73 8.92 -3.24 -5.61
C LEU A 73 8.35 -2.43 -6.77
N VAL A 74 9.20 -1.70 -7.50
CA VAL A 74 8.85 -1.00 -8.73
C VAL A 74 9.18 -1.89 -9.92
N ASP A 75 8.23 -2.07 -10.82
CA ASP A 75 8.47 -2.86 -12.01
C ASP A 75 9.44 -2.12 -12.95
N ASN A 76 10.50 -2.77 -13.39
CA ASN A 76 11.55 -2.16 -14.22
C ASN A 76 11.16 -2.13 -15.71
N GLN A 77 9.86 -2.19 -16.01
CA GLN A 77 9.29 -2.26 -17.38
C GLN A 77 9.04 -0.88 -18.00
N THR A 78 9.76 0.16 -17.58
CA THR A 78 9.78 1.46 -18.28
C THR A 78 11.17 1.73 -18.85
N LYS A 79 11.55 0.92 -19.85
CA LYS A 79 12.33 1.33 -21.01
C LYS A 79 11.97 0.46 -22.21
#